data_AF-A0A2D6NYD7-F1
#
_entry.id   AF-A0A2D6NYD7-F1
#
_cell.length_a   1.000
_cell.length_b   1.000
_cell.length_c   1.000
_cell.angle_alpha   90.00
_cell.angle_beta   90.00
_cell.angle_gamma   90.00
#
_symmetry.space_group_name_H-M   'P 1'
#
loop_
_entity.id
_entity.type
_entity.pdbx_description
1 polymer ?
#
loop_
_entity_poly.entity_id
_entity_poly.type
_entity_poly.pdbx_seq_one_letter_code
_entity_poly.pdbx_strand_id
1 'polypeptide(L)'
;MKTITYVSKKSLANIFGIFGLFSGLFMGLMTAFIGNVGGAMIGFVSTTFSAISIIVMPIFYSGIGYISGYVFASIYNKVIVPKLGGIEIELR
;
A
#
# COMPACT_ATOMS: atom_id res chain seq x y z
N MET A 1 -10.43 -7.63 33.14
CA MET A 1 -10.00 -6.21 33.11
C MET A 1 -10.03 -5.78 31.64
N LYS A 2 -10.78 -4.73 31.27
CA LYS A 2 -10.85 -4.26 29.88
C LYS A 2 -9.69 -3.32 29.61
N THR A 3 -8.89 -3.60 28.58
CA THR A 3 -7.72 -2.77 28.22
C THR A 3 -7.93 -2.22 26.81
N ILE A 4 -7.89 -0.89 26.68
CA ILE A 4 -7.98 -0.20 25.39
C ILE A 4 -6.67 -0.39 24.63
N THR A 5 -6.73 -1.06 23.48
CA THR A 5 -5.53 -1.30 22.66
C THR A 5 -5.43 -0.28 21.53
N TYR A 6 -4.31 0.44 21.47
CA TYR A 6 -3.98 1.33 20.37
C TYR A 6 -3.46 0.55 19.17
N VAL A 7 -3.76 1.01 17.96
CA VAL A 7 -3.26 0.39 16.74
C VAL A 7 -1.78 0.73 16.56
N SER A 8 -0.93 -0.29 16.41
CA SER A 8 0.48 -0.07 16.12
C SER A 8 0.64 0.56 14.73
N LYS A 9 1.15 1.80 14.70
CA LYS A 9 1.39 2.54 13.44
C LYS A 9 2.31 1.77 12.51
N LYS A 10 3.39 1.19 13.05
CA LYS A 10 4.37 0.42 12.28
C LYS A 10 3.73 -0.84 11.69
N SER A 11 2.89 -1.54 12.47
CA SER A 11 2.20 -2.74 11.99
C SER A 11 1.25 -2.41 10.85
N LEU A 12 0.38 -1.41 11.04
CA LEU A 12 -0.59 -1.02 10.01
C LEU A 12 0.10 -0.46 8.75
N ALA A 13 1.14 0.34 8.91
CA ALA A 13 1.96 0.84 7.81
C ALA A 13 2.62 -0.31 7.04
N ASN A 14 3.18 -1.31 7.72
CA ASN A 14 3.75 -2.49 7.06
C ASN A 14 2.68 -3.26 6.27
N ILE A 15 1.50 -3.48 6.85
CA ILE A 15 0.39 -4.19 6.18
C ILE A 15 -0.02 -3.44 4.92
N PHE A 16 -0.26 -2.14 5.01
CA PHE A 16 -0.65 -1.33 3.86
C PHE A 16 0.48 -1.21 2.83
N GLY A 17 1.74 -1.17 3.26
CA GLY A 17 2.89 -1.22 2.36
C GLY A 17 2.95 -2.52 1.57
N ILE A 18 2.67 -3.67 2.20
CA ILE A 18 2.59 -4.97 1.51
C ILE A 18 1.43 -4.97 0.50
N PHE A 19 0.24 -4.49 0.88
CA PHE A 19 -0.87 -4.33 -0.07
C PHE A 19 -0.53 -3.39 -1.23
N GLY A 20 0.17 -2.30 -0.94
CA GLY A 20 0.70 -1.37 -1.93
C GLY A 20 1.69 -2.05 -2.87
N LEU A 21 2.58 -2.90 -2.35
CA LEU A 21 3.52 -3.67 -3.17
C LEU A 21 2.79 -4.58 -4.15
N PHE A 22 1.80 -5.35 -3.69
CA PHE A 22 1.01 -6.21 -4.58
C PHE A 22 0.22 -5.42 -5.62
N SER A 23 -0.39 -4.30 -5.21
CA SER A 23 -1.13 -3.42 -6.11
C SER A 23 -0.21 -2.81 -7.17
N GLY A 24 0.97 -2.33 -6.76
CA GLY A 24 1.97 -1.78 -7.67
C GLY A 24 2.57 -2.84 -8.60
N LEU A 25 2.77 -4.06 -8.13
CA LEU A 25 3.18 -5.18 -8.99
C LEU A 25 2.12 -5.47 -10.05
N PHE A 26 0.85 -5.54 -9.66
CA PHE A 26 -0.26 -5.72 -10.60
C PHE A 26 -0.31 -4.59 -11.65
N MET A 27 -0.20 -3.33 -11.22
CA MET A 27 -0.15 -2.18 -12.13
C MET A 27 1.09 -2.19 -13.03
N GLY A 28 2.23 -2.58 -12.48
CA GLY A 28 3.49 -2.72 -13.21
C GLY A 28 3.39 -3.78 -14.32
N LEU A 29 2.77 -4.93 -14.02
CA LEU A 29 2.50 -6.00 -14.99
C LEU A 29 1.49 -5.57 -16.05
N MET A 30 0.41 -4.87 -15.68
CA MET A 30 -0.56 -4.33 -16.64
C MET A 30 0.08 -3.31 -17.59
N THR A 31 0.91 -2.41 -17.05
CA THR A 31 1.65 -1.42 -17.86
C THR A 31 2.66 -2.12 -18.78
N ALA A 32 3.32 -3.17 -18.30
CA ALA A 32 4.21 -3.97 -19.12
C ALA A 32 3.46 -4.68 -20.26
N PHE A 33 2.31 -5.27 -19.95
CA PHE A 33 1.46 -5.96 -20.92
C PHE A 33 0.93 -4.99 -21.98
N ILE A 34 0.33 -3.87 -21.56
CA ILE A 34 -0.20 -2.84 -22.47
C ILE A 34 0.91 -2.26 -23.34
N GLY A 35 2.08 -1.96 -22.79
CA GLY A 35 3.19 -1.42 -23.57
C GLY A 35 3.80 -2.42 -24.55
N ASN A 36 3.79 -3.71 -24.27
CA ASN A 36 4.21 -4.73 -25.23
C ASN A 36 3.16 -4.95 -26.34
N VAL A 37 1.86 -4.89 -26.01
CA VAL A 37 0.77 -5.01 -26.99
C VAL A 37 0.65 -3.74 -27.85
N GLY A 38 0.82 -2.56 -27.26
CA GLY A 38 0.76 -1.25 -27.94
C GLY A 38 2.07 -0.84 -28.61
N GLY A 39 3.22 -1.34 -28.14
CA GLY A 39 4.54 -1.12 -28.75
C GLY A 39 4.70 -1.74 -30.14
N ALA A 40 3.82 -2.66 -30.52
CA ALA A 40 3.68 -3.11 -31.90
C ALA A 40 3.16 -2.01 -32.86
N MET A 41 2.60 -0.90 -32.35
CA MET A 41 2.12 0.25 -33.14
C MET A 41 3.03 1.49 -33.09
N ILE A 42 3.81 1.70 -32.02
CA ILE A 42 4.63 2.92 -31.83
C ILE A 42 5.95 2.54 -31.15
N GLY A 43 7.06 2.60 -31.90
CA GLY A 43 8.32 1.91 -31.60
C GLY A 43 9.10 2.32 -30.33
N PHE A 44 9.94 1.37 -29.90
CA PHE A 44 11.17 1.37 -29.06
C PHE A 44 11.23 2.16 -27.73
N VAL A 45 10.55 3.29 -27.58
CA VAL A 45 10.55 4.07 -26.32
C VAL A 45 9.53 3.52 -25.32
N SER A 46 8.48 2.85 -25.82
CA SER A 46 7.43 2.23 -25.01
C SER A 46 7.89 0.96 -24.29
N THR A 47 8.77 0.16 -24.88
CA THR A 47 9.16 -1.17 -24.37
C THR A 47 10.07 -1.12 -23.15
N THR A 48 11.07 -0.22 -23.12
CA THR A 48 12.01 -0.10 -21.99
C THR A 48 11.32 0.47 -20.74
N PHE A 49 10.42 1.44 -20.92
CA PHE A 49 9.67 2.03 -19.80
C PHE A 49 8.67 1.02 -19.20
N SER A 50 8.09 0.17 -20.05
CA SER A 50 7.18 -0.92 -19.65
C SER A 50 7.88 -2.07 -18.92
N ALA A 51 9.15 -2.35 -19.17
CA ALA A 51 9.88 -3.36 -18.39
C ALA A 51 10.24 -2.84 -16.99
N ILE A 52 10.65 -1.56 -16.90
CA ILE A 52 11.04 -0.92 -15.64
C ILE A 52 9.83 -0.72 -14.71
N SER A 53 8.61 -0.58 -15.23
CA SER A 53 7.40 -0.42 -14.43
C SER A 53 7.11 -1.60 -13.50
N ILE A 54 7.58 -2.81 -13.82
CA ILE A 54 7.43 -4.00 -12.95
C ILE A 54 8.18 -3.83 -11.62
N ILE A 55 9.25 -3.03 -11.60
CA ILE A 55 10.05 -2.76 -10.41
C ILE A 55 9.61 -1.45 -9.76
N VAL A 56 9.48 -0.39 -10.55
CA VAL A 56 9.22 0.96 -10.03
C VAL A 56 7.82 1.08 -9.42
N MET A 57 6.79 0.48 -10.05
CA MET A 57 5.42 0.56 -9.53
C MET A 57 5.24 -0.12 -8.17
N PRO A 58 5.68 -1.38 -7.93
CA PRO A 58 5.59 -1.97 -6.59
C PRO A 58 6.29 -1.15 -5.51
N ILE A 59 7.48 -0.60 -5.78
CA ILE A 59 8.22 0.21 -4.80
C ILE A 59 7.44 1.49 -4.48
N PHE A 60 6.95 2.19 -5.51
CA PHE A 60 6.21 3.43 -5.36
C PHE A 60 4.90 3.22 -4.58
N TYR A 61 4.09 2.25 -4.99
CA TYR A 61 2.81 1.95 -4.33
C TYR A 61 3.02 1.37 -2.93
N SER A 62 4.07 0.60 -2.67
CA SER A 62 4.45 0.16 -1.33
C SER A 62 4.76 1.36 -0.42
N GLY A 63 5.51 2.35 -0.91
CA GLY A 63 5.77 3.59 -0.18
C GLY A 63 4.49 4.38 0.14
N ILE A 64 3.62 4.57 -0.84
CA ILE A 64 2.32 5.23 -0.63
C ILE A 64 1.46 4.45 0.37
N GLY A 65 1.39 3.13 0.22
CA GLY A 65 0.65 2.26 1.13
C GLY A 65 1.16 2.41 2.56
N TYR A 66 2.48 2.36 2.75
CA TYR A 66 3.11 2.54 4.05
C TYR A 66 2.74 3.88 4.70
N ILE A 67 2.89 4.97 3.97
CA ILE A 67 2.54 6.32 4.45
C ILE A 67 1.06 6.38 4.80
N SER A 68 0.18 5.84 3.95
CA SER A 68 -1.27 5.81 4.16
C SER A 68 -1.64 5.03 5.43
N GLY A 69 -1.06 3.85 5.63
CA GLY A 69 -1.28 3.06 6.85
C GLY A 69 -0.78 3.77 8.12
N TYR A 70 0.36 4.49 8.02
CA TYR A 70 0.86 5.28 9.14
C TYR A 70 -0.07 6.45 9.50
N VAL A 71 -0.57 7.17 8.48
CA VAL A 71 -1.52 8.27 8.64
C VAL A 71 -2.82 7.75 9.24
N PHE A 72 -3.36 6.65 8.71
CA PHE A 72 -4.61 6.06 9.19
C PHE A 72 -4.51 5.61 10.65
N ALA A 73 -3.44 4.90 11.03
CA ALA A 73 -3.20 4.52 12.42
C ALA A 73 -3.07 5.74 13.34
N SER A 74 -2.44 6.81 12.85
CA SER A 74 -2.31 8.06 13.61
C SER A 74 -3.65 8.73 13.85
N ILE A 75 -4.52 8.78 12.83
CA ILE A 75 -5.87 9.34 12.93
C ILE A 75 -6.72 8.47 13.88
N TYR A 76 -6.71 7.15 13.70
CA TYR A 76 -7.47 6.23 14.56
C TYR A 76 -7.10 6.41 16.04
N ASN A 77 -5.81 6.38 16.35
CA ASN A 77 -5.33 6.52 17.73
C ASN A 77 -5.61 7.90 18.34
N LYS A 78 -5.59 8.97 17.54
CA LYS A 78 -5.80 10.34 18.05
C LYS A 78 -7.28 10.72 18.13
N VAL A 79 -8.11 10.25 17.21
CA VAL A 79 -9.49 10.73 17.04
C VAL A 79 -10.50 9.71 17.55
N ILE A 80 -10.30 8.43 17.23
CA ILE A 80 -11.29 7.37 17.49
C ILE A 80 -11.10 6.80 18.88
N VAL A 81 -9.86 6.46 19.28
CA VAL A 81 -9.59 5.84 20.59
C VAL A 81 -10.08 6.71 21.77
N PRO A 82 -9.84 8.03 21.83
CA PRO A 82 -10.30 8.85 22.95
C PRO A 82 -11.82 9.06 22.99
N LYS A 83 -12.52 8.90 21.86
CA LYS A 83 -13.96 9.18 21.74
C LYS A 83 -14.83 7.92 21.86
N LEU A 84 -14.35 6.79 21.36
CA LEU A 84 -15.13 5.56 21.21
C LEU A 84 -14.56 4.37 22.00
N GLY A 85 -13.47 4.55 22.75
CA GLY A 85 -12.94 3.51 23.64
C GLY A 85 -11.96 2.53 22.98
N GLY A 86 -11.50 2.80 21.75
CA GLY A 86 -10.53 1.98 21.03
C GLY A 86 -10.95 0.51 20.83
N ILE A 87 -10.00 -0.37 20.51
CA ILE A 87 -10.31 -1.81 20.37
C ILE A 87 -10.21 -2.43 21.77
N GLU A 88 -11.36 -2.85 22.32
CA GLU A 88 -11.42 -3.65 23.54
C GLU A 88 -11.14 -5.11 23.19
N ILE A 89 -10.07 -5.67 23.75
CA ILE A 89 -9.78 -7.11 23.64
C ILE A 89 -10.03 -7.72 25.02
N GLU A 90 -10.96 -8.67 25.12
CA GLU A 90 -11.13 -9.48 26.32
C GLU A 90 -10.02 -10.53 26.37
N LEU A 91 -9.03 -10.30 27.24
CA LEU A 91 -8.07 -11.34 27.63
C LEU A 91 -8.77 -12.21 28.67
N ARG A 92 -9.17 -13.42 28.26
CA ARG A 92 -9.68 -14.49 29.14
C ARG A 92 -8.53 -15.29 29.73
#